data_AF-A0A1F9A4Z3-F1
#
_entry.id   AF-A0A1F9A4Z3-F1
#
_cell.length_a   1.000
_cell.length_b   1.000
_cell.length_c   1.000
_cell.angle_alpha   90.00
_cell.angle_beta   90.00
_cell.angle_gamma   90.00
#
_symmetry.space_group_name_H-M   'P 1'
#
loop_
_entity.id
_entity.type
_entity.pdbx_description
1 polymer ?
#
loop_
_entity_poly.entity_id
_entity_poly.type
_entity_poly.pdbx_seq_one_letter_code
_entity_poly.pdbx_strand_id
1 'polypeptide(L)'
;MDAASLRHYQEKLLKRKEQVLAAMAHLEKEKQELLGQKHFDWLDQAWDENEMRVLERLNDGYLRELGKIEMAEGRISSESYGGCLACHQPIEKARLGAFPETEFCLECQDLRERFEKAS
;
A
#
# COMPACT_ATOMS: atom_id res chain seq x y z
N MET A 1 10.18 -21.75 2.38
CA MET A 1 11.07 -20.70 1.83
C MET A 1 12.40 -20.76 2.59
N ASP A 2 13.55 -20.44 1.98
CA ASP A 2 14.82 -20.44 2.73
C ASP A 2 14.98 -19.18 3.59
N ALA A 3 15.80 -19.27 4.64
CA ALA A 3 15.98 -18.20 5.61
C ALA A 3 16.65 -16.93 5.04
N ALA A 4 17.46 -17.05 3.98
CA ALA A 4 18.11 -15.91 3.36
C ALA A 4 17.12 -15.09 2.52
N SER A 5 16.30 -15.77 1.72
CA SER A 5 15.21 -15.16 0.97
C SER A 5 14.21 -14.46 1.88
N LEU A 6 13.85 -15.08 3.02
CA LEU A 6 12.91 -14.49 3.97
C LEU A 6 13.43 -13.17 4.57
N ARG A 7 14.70 -13.14 5.00
CA ARG A 7 15.34 -11.91 5.49
C ARG A 7 15.35 -10.81 4.43
N HIS A 8 15.69 -11.16 3.19
CA HIS A 8 15.68 -10.21 2.06
C HIS A 8 14.30 -9.58 1.85
N TYR A 9 13.22 -10.37 1.91
CA TYR A 9 11.86 -9.82 1.77
C TYR A 9 11.45 -8.98 2.98
N GLN A 10 11.83 -9.40 4.19
CA GLN A 10 11.57 -8.64 5.42
C GLN A 10 12.25 -7.26 5.39
N GLU A 11 13.51 -7.19 4.96
CA GLU A 11 14.23 -5.91 4.81
C GLU A 11 13.57 -5.00 3.77
N LYS A 12 13.09 -5.57 2.65
CA LYS A 12 12.33 -4.80 1.65
C LYS A 12 11.02 -4.26 2.19
N LEU A 13 10.25 -5.08 2.92
CA LEU A 13 8.99 -4.68 3.54
C LEU A 13 9.22 -3.54 4.54
N LEU A 14 10.22 -3.68 5.42
CA LEU A 14 10.56 -2.65 6.40
C LEU A 14 10.94 -1.33 5.72
N LYS A 15 11.83 -1.38 4.72
CA LYS A 15 12.23 -0.20 3.96
C LYS A 15 11.03 0.47 3.27
N ARG A 16 10.10 -0.32 2.73
CA ARG A 16 8.91 0.24 2.09
C ARG A 16 7.95 0.84 3.13
N LYS A 17 7.80 0.20 4.30
CA LYS A 17 7.00 0.72 5.43
C LYS A 17 7.48 2.10 5.86
N GLU A 18 8.80 2.27 6.03
CA GLU A 18 9.41 3.55 6.37
C GLU A 18 9.11 4.63 5.31
N GLN A 19 9.19 4.29 4.02
CA GLN A 19 8.86 5.20 2.92
C GLN A 19 7.39 5.61 2.93
N VAL A 20 6.47 4.66 3.14
CA VAL A 20 5.02 4.90 3.21
C VAL A 20 4.69 5.82 4.39
N LEU A 21 5.24 5.55 5.58
CA LEU A 21 5.03 6.38 6.76
C LEU A 21 5.58 7.80 6.58
N ALA A 22 6.76 7.93 5.97
CA ALA A 22 7.33 9.24 5.65
C ALA A 22 6.46 10.02 4.65
N ALA A 23 5.92 9.34 3.62
CA ALA A 23 5.02 9.96 2.66
C ALA A 23 3.71 10.42 3.31
N MET A 24 3.11 9.60 4.18
CA MET A 24 1.90 9.97 4.91
C MET A 24 2.14 11.18 5.84
N ALA A 25 3.28 11.22 6.53
CA ALA A 25 3.63 12.37 7.36
C ALA A 25 3.79 13.66 6.53
N HIS A 26 4.31 13.56 5.31
CA HIS A 26 4.39 14.68 4.38
C HIS A 26 3.00 15.16 3.93
N LEU A 27 2.11 14.24 3.53
CA LEU A 27 0.74 14.57 3.14
C LEU A 27 -0.03 15.24 4.27
N GLU A 28 0.14 14.78 5.51
CA GLU A 28 -0.50 15.42 6.66
C GLU A 28 0.00 16.85 6.85
N LYS A 29 1.30 17.11 6.63
CA LYS A 29 1.84 18.48 6.68
C LYS A 29 1.21 19.37 5.60
N GLU A 30 1.14 18.89 4.35
CA GLU A 30 0.49 19.61 3.24
C GLU A 30 -0.98 19.92 3.56
N LYS A 31 -1.70 18.95 4.12
CA LYS A 31 -3.09 19.11 4.55
C LYS A 31 -3.24 20.22 5.60
N GLN A 32 -2.37 20.25 6.60
CA GLN A 32 -2.39 21.30 7.63
C GLN A 32 -2.05 22.68 7.06
N GLU A 33 -1.12 22.75 6.10
CA GLU A 33 -0.79 24.00 5.41
C GLU A 33 -1.98 24.54 4.62
N LEU A 34 -2.69 23.67 3.88
CA LEU A 34 -3.88 24.04 3.12
C LEU A 34 -5.01 24.53 4.02
N LEU A 35 -5.30 23.83 5.13
CA LEU A 35 -6.28 24.25 6.14
C LEU A 35 -5.91 25.57 6.85
N GLY A 36 -4.63 25.90 6.90
CA GLY A 36 -4.12 27.15 7.47
C GLY A 36 -4.28 28.37 6.56
N GLN A 37 -4.61 28.18 5.27
CA GLN A 37 -4.82 29.26 4.33
C GLN A 37 -6.18 29.93 4.57
N LYS A 38 -6.20 31.26 4.61
CA LYS A 38 -7.43 32.05 4.67
C LYS A 38 -7.73 32.58 3.28
N HIS A 39 -8.76 32.04 2.65
CA HIS A 39 -9.27 32.56 1.38
C HIS A 39 -10.56 33.34 1.58
N PHE A 40 -10.75 34.37 0.77
CA PHE A 40 -11.88 35.29 0.89
C PHE A 40 -12.89 35.15 -0.27
N ASP A 41 -12.55 34.40 -1.33
CA ASP A 41 -13.41 34.16 -2.49
C ASP A 41 -13.81 32.68 -2.63
N TRP A 42 -14.99 32.42 -3.22
CA TRP A 42 -15.59 31.09 -3.38
C TRP A 42 -14.81 30.22 -4.38
N LEU A 43 -14.15 30.83 -5.37
CA LEU A 43 -13.29 30.11 -6.32
C LEU A 43 -12.06 29.50 -5.64
N ASP A 44 -11.43 30.26 -4.74
CA ASP A 44 -10.28 29.79 -3.95
C ASP A 44 -10.70 28.67 -2.99
N GLN A 45 -11.86 28.78 -2.36
CA GLN A 45 -12.40 27.71 -1.51
C GLN A 45 -12.66 26.42 -2.29
N ALA A 46 -13.24 26.51 -3.50
CA ALA A 46 -13.49 25.33 -4.33
C ALA A 46 -12.19 24.67 -4.82
N TRP A 47 -11.13 25.46 -5.03
CA TRP A 47 -9.79 24.96 -5.36
C TRP A 47 -9.21 24.14 -4.20
N ASP A 48 -9.21 24.71 -3.00
CA ASP A 48 -8.73 24.04 -1.79
C ASP A 48 -9.49 22.74 -1.51
N GLU A 49 -10.81 22.73 -1.68
CA GLU A 49 -11.61 21.51 -1.52
C GLU A 49 -11.23 20.40 -2.51
N ASN A 50 -10.82 20.76 -3.73
CA ASN A 50 -10.34 19.80 -4.71
C ASN A 50 -8.93 19.30 -4.35
N GLU A 51 -8.05 20.19 -3.91
CA GLU A 51 -6.69 19.85 -3.47
C GLU A 51 -6.73 18.92 -2.23
N MET A 52 -7.55 19.25 -1.23
CA MET A 52 -7.84 18.40 -0.07
C MET A 52 -8.31 17.00 -0.50
N ARG A 53 -9.23 16.90 -1.46
CA ARG A 53 -9.71 15.62 -1.99
C ARG A 53 -8.61 14.80 -2.65
N VAL A 54 -7.64 15.43 -3.31
CA VAL A 54 -6.48 14.75 -3.88
C VAL A 54 -5.58 14.20 -2.77
N LEU A 55 -5.26 15.01 -1.76
CA LEU A 55 -4.44 14.61 -0.62
C LEU A 55 -5.05 13.43 0.14
N GLU A 56 -6.36 13.46 0.37
CA GLU A 56 -7.08 12.36 1.04
C GLU A 56 -7.02 11.07 0.24
N ARG A 57 -7.22 11.11 -1.09
CA ARG A 57 -7.12 9.93 -1.95
C ARG A 57 -5.72 9.33 -1.95
N LEU A 58 -4.68 10.17 -1.91
CA LEU A 58 -3.29 9.71 -1.80
C LEU A 58 -3.06 9.03 -0.45
N ASN A 59 -3.52 9.64 0.64
CA ASN A 59 -3.41 9.08 1.98
C ASN A 59 -4.13 7.73 2.10
N ASP A 60 -5.34 7.61 1.54
CA ASP A 60 -6.08 6.34 1.48
C ASP A 60 -5.31 5.25 0.72
N GLY A 61 -4.59 5.64 -0.35
CA GLY A 61 -3.69 4.76 -1.08
C GLY A 61 -2.57 4.21 -0.20
N TYR A 62 -1.89 5.10 0.53
CA TYR A 62 -0.82 4.72 1.45
C TYR A 62 -1.32 3.88 2.63
N LEU A 63 -2.49 4.16 3.17
CA LEU A 63 -3.11 3.34 4.22
C LEU A 63 -3.38 1.91 3.74
N ARG A 64 -3.91 1.74 2.52
CA ARG A 64 -4.10 0.41 1.92
C ARG A 64 -2.78 -0.32 1.71
N GLU A 65 -1.75 0.39 1.26
CA GLU A 65 -0.42 -0.19 1.07
C GLU A 65 0.20 -0.62 2.41
N LEU A 66 0.12 0.24 3.44
CA LEU A 66 0.61 -0.07 4.78
C LEU A 66 -0.06 -1.32 5.35
N GLY A 67 -1.39 -1.44 5.21
CA GLY A 67 -2.12 -2.64 5.63
C GLY A 67 -1.61 -3.91 4.96
N LYS A 68 -1.31 -3.87 3.65
CA LYS A 68 -0.72 -5.02 2.93
C LYS A 68 0.67 -5.38 3.45
N ILE A 69 1.50 -4.37 3.75
CA ILE A 69 2.83 -4.58 4.34
C ILE A 69 2.70 -5.25 5.71
N GLU A 70 1.84 -4.74 6.58
CA GLU A 70 1.63 -5.31 7.92
C GLU A 70 1.07 -6.74 7.87
N MET A 71 0.16 -7.02 6.93
CA MET A 71 -0.31 -8.39 6.67
C MET A 71 0.82 -9.31 6.20
N ALA A 72 1.73 -8.82 5.36
CA ALA A 72 2.90 -9.58 4.93
C ALA A 72 3.87 -9.85 6.10
N GLU A 73 4.15 -8.85 6.95
CA GLU A 73 4.93 -9.03 8.19
C GLU A 73 4.28 -10.07 9.12
N GLY A 74 2.96 -10.01 9.28
CA GLY A 74 2.19 -11.00 10.03
C GLY A 74 2.31 -12.41 9.46
N ARG A 75 2.27 -12.56 8.13
CA ARG A 75 2.51 -13.85 7.45
C ARG A 75 3.94 -14.37 7.62
N ILE A 76 4.93 -13.48 7.67
CA ILE A 76 6.32 -13.86 7.97
C ILE A 76 6.40 -14.42 9.40
N SER A 77 5.79 -13.73 10.36
CA SER A 77 5.81 -14.16 11.78
C SER A 77 5.10 -15.49 12.04
N SER A 78 4.08 -15.82 11.22
CA SER A 78 3.31 -17.06 11.31
C SER A 78 3.82 -18.17 10.36
N GLU A 79 4.99 -17.98 9.74
CA GLU A 79 5.60 -18.93 8.79
C GLU A 79 4.73 -19.28 7.56
N SER A 80 3.70 -18.46 7.26
CA SER A 80 2.78 -18.64 6.12
C SER A 80 3.15 -17.81 4.90
N TYR A 81 4.20 -16.99 4.99
CA TYR A 81 4.66 -16.11 3.93
C TYR A 81 5.10 -16.85 2.66
N GLY A 82 4.71 -16.29 1.51
CA GLY A 82 4.99 -16.85 0.19
C GLY A 82 3.95 -17.87 -0.30
N GLY A 83 2.90 -18.15 0.46
CA GLY A 83 1.71 -18.86 0.00
C GLY A 83 0.62 -17.89 -0.47
N CYS A 84 -0.04 -18.22 -1.58
CA CYS A 84 -1.20 -17.50 -2.09
C CYS A 84 -2.39 -17.68 -1.13
N LEU A 85 -3.05 -16.58 -0.76
CA LEU A 85 -4.20 -16.63 0.16
C LEU A 85 -5.45 -17.29 -0.44
N ALA A 86 -5.55 -17.38 -1.77
CA ALA A 86 -6.72 -17.96 -2.45
C ALA A 86 -6.56 -19.45 -2.76
N CYS A 87 -5.45 -19.85 -3.37
CA CYS A 87 -5.23 -21.23 -3.85
C CYS A 87 -4.21 -22.02 -3.03
N HIS A 88 -3.59 -21.38 -2.03
CA HIS A 88 -2.52 -21.95 -1.18
C HIS A 88 -1.27 -22.43 -1.93
N GLN A 89 -1.17 -22.14 -3.23
CA GLN A 89 0.04 -22.44 -4.01
C GLN A 89 1.15 -21.44 -3.71
N PRO A 90 2.43 -21.81 -3.91
CA PRO A 90 3.55 -20.88 -3.77
C PRO A 90 3.41 -19.67 -4.71
N ILE A 91 3.65 -18.48 -4.18
CA ILE A 91 3.74 -17.25 -4.97
C ILE A 91 5.10 -17.25 -5.70
N GLU A 92 5.10 -16.77 -6.95
CA GLU A 92 6.26 -16.74 -7.80
C GLU A 92 7.38 -15.90 -7.16
N LYS A 93 8.61 -16.44 -7.08
CA LYS A 93 9.75 -15.73 -6.48
C LYS A 93 10.02 -14.37 -7.14
N ALA A 94 9.84 -14.27 -8.46
CA ALA A 94 9.97 -13.01 -9.18
C ALA A 94 8.94 -11.98 -8.73
N ARG A 95 7.71 -12.43 -8.44
CA ARG A 95 6.62 -11.59 -7.95
C ARG A 95 6.90 -11.10 -6.53
N LEU A 96 7.29 -11.97 -5.61
CA LEU A 96 7.74 -11.58 -4.25
C LEU A 96 8.98 -10.67 -4.30
N GLY A 97 9.86 -10.89 -5.28
CA GLY A 97 11.02 -10.06 -5.55
C GLY A 97 10.66 -8.62 -5.93
N ALA A 98 9.60 -8.42 -6.69
CA ALA A 98 9.10 -7.12 -7.10
C ALA A 98 8.17 -6.48 -6.06
N PHE A 99 7.23 -7.28 -5.53
CA PHE A 99 6.14 -6.88 -4.64
C PHE A 99 6.07 -7.84 -3.44
N PRO A 100 6.93 -7.65 -2.41
CA PRO A 100 6.99 -8.56 -1.26
C PRO A 100 5.70 -8.56 -0.43
N GLU A 101 4.87 -7.53 -0.52
CA GLU A 101 3.58 -7.42 0.16
C GLU A 101 2.46 -8.22 -0.52
N THR A 102 2.70 -8.79 -1.70
CA THR A 102 1.66 -9.46 -2.49
C THR A 102 1.01 -10.64 -1.75
N GLU A 103 -0.32 -10.73 -1.84
CA GLU A 103 -1.14 -11.73 -1.15
C GLU A 103 -1.49 -12.94 -2.02
N PHE A 104 -1.39 -12.78 -3.34
CA PHE A 104 -1.86 -13.74 -4.33
C PHE A 104 -0.78 -14.06 -5.37
N CYS A 105 -0.82 -15.29 -5.90
CA CYS A 105 -0.10 -15.63 -7.12
C CYS A 105 -0.65 -14.85 -8.32
N LEU A 106 0.07 -14.88 -9.44
CA LEU A 106 -0.32 -14.14 -10.64
C LEU A 106 -1.74 -14.51 -11.10
N GLU A 107 -2.06 -15.80 -11.17
CA GLU A 107 -3.35 -16.29 -11.66
C GLU A 107 -4.53 -15.84 -10.79
N CYS A 108 -4.40 -15.94 -9.46
CA CYS A 108 -5.45 -15.52 -8.54
C CYS A 108 -5.60 -13.99 -8.52
N GLN A 109 -4.51 -13.24 -8.68
CA GLN A 109 -4.57 -11.79 -8.83
C GLN A 109 -5.33 -11.42 -10.10
N ASP A 110 -4.99 -12.03 -11.23
CA ASP A 110 -5.62 -11.77 -12.53
C ASP A 110 -7.13 -12.02 -12.46
N LEU A 111 -7.52 -13.11 -11.81
CA LEU A 111 -8.92 -13.47 -11.60
C LEU A 111 -9.65 -12.43 -10.75
N ARG A 112 -9.04 -11.99 -9.64
CA ARG A 112 -9.60 -10.98 -8.74
C ARG A 112 -9.83 -9.65 -9.46
N GLU A 113 -8.87 -9.19 -10.24
CA GLU A 113 -8.97 -7.94 -11.00
C GLU A 113 -10.07 -7.99 -12.08
N ARG A 114 -10.28 -9.15 -12.71
CA ARG A 114 -11.40 -9.34 -13.65
C ARG A 114 -12.74 -9.24 -12.96
N PHE A 115 -12.88 -9.82 -11.75
CA PHE A 115 -14.12 -9.71 -10.98
C PHE A 115 -14.39 -8.28 -10.49
N GLU A 116 -13.37 -7.55 -10.05
CA GLU A 116 -13.50 -6.15 -9.62
C GLU A 116 -13.96 -5.24 -10.77
N LYS A 117 -13.48 -5.47 -12.01
CA LYS A 117 -13.89 -4.67 -13.17
C LYS A 117 -15.30 -5.00 -13.68
N ALA A 118 -15.81 -6.18 -13.35
CA ALA A 118 -17.14 -6.64 -13.77
C ALA A 118 -18.24 -6.28 -12.76
N SER A 119 -17.87 -5.79 -11.57
CA SER A 119 -18.76 -5.37 -10.49
C SER A 119 -18.99 -3.87 -10.50
#